data_AF-A0A5B1QNC6-F1
#
_entry.id   AF-A0A5B1QNC6-F1
#
_cell.length_a   1.000
_cell.length_b   1.000
_cell.length_c   1.000
_cell.angle_alpha   90.00
_cell.angle_beta   90.00
_cell.angle_gamma   90.00
#
_symmetry.space_group_name_H-M   'P 1'
#
loop_
_entity.id
_entity.type
_entity.pdbx_description
1 polymer ?
#
loop_
_entity_poly.entity_id
_entity_poly.type
_entity_poly.pdbx_seq_one_letter_code
_entity_poly.pdbx_strand_id
1 'polypeptide(L)'
;MTRNTNSTALALAATRLHDAGIKHHDLVPKHVLTGAGGTAILIDFARAEAHICRRAQPLVAGRREPRPAEFRCSELFRLGRELMLWRSVAS
;
A
#
# COMPACT_ATOMS: atom_id res chain seq x y z
N MET A 1 -8.08 -9.66 17.98
CA MET A 1 -7.20 -8.87 17.09
C MET A 1 -8.07 -7.89 16.33
N THR A 2 -8.16 -6.65 16.80
CA THR A 2 -8.91 -5.57 16.16
C THR A 2 -8.23 -5.18 14.85
N ARG A 3 -9.00 -5.17 13.76
CA ARG A 3 -8.50 -4.83 12.41
C ARG A 3 -8.12 -3.34 12.43
N ASN A 4 -6.86 -3.00 12.19
CA ASN A 4 -6.40 -1.60 12.18
C ASN A 4 -6.96 -0.90 10.93
N THR A 5 -8.01 -0.09 11.11
CA THR A 5 -8.78 0.56 10.05
C THR A 5 -7.92 1.48 9.17
N ASN A 6 -6.87 2.08 9.74
CA ASN A 6 -5.95 2.96 9.02
C ASN A 6 -5.13 2.22 7.94
N SER A 7 -4.68 0.99 8.23
CA SER A 7 -3.91 0.17 7.29
C SER A 7 -4.66 -0.14 6.00
N THR A 8 -5.97 -0.40 6.09
CA THR A 8 -6.78 -0.74 4.91
C THR A 8 -7.05 0.49 4.06
N ALA A 9 -7.33 1.62 4.70
CA ALA A 9 -7.53 2.90 4.00
C ALA A 9 -6.26 3.34 3.25
N LEU A 10 -5.09 3.22 3.87
CA LEU A 10 -3.81 3.54 3.24
C LEU A 10 -3.48 2.61 2.06
N ALA A 11 -3.69 1.30 2.24
CA ALA A 11 -3.51 0.33 1.15
C ALA A 11 -4.40 0.65 -0.07
N LEU A 12 -5.64 1.07 0.17
CA LEU A 12 -6.58 1.48 -0.87
C LEU A 12 -6.11 2.78 -1.56
N ALA A 13 -5.70 3.80 -0.80
CA ALA A 13 -5.22 5.06 -1.35
C ALA A 13 -3.97 4.86 -2.22
N ALA A 14 -2.99 4.08 -1.75
CA ALA A 14 -1.79 3.76 -2.51
C ALA A 14 -2.10 2.95 -3.78
N THR A 15 -3.05 2.01 -3.69
CA THR A 15 -3.51 1.25 -4.87
C THR A 15 -4.12 2.18 -5.93
N ARG A 16 -4.98 3.12 -5.52
CA ARG A 16 -5.58 4.12 -6.42
C ARG A 16 -4.55 5.04 -7.06
N LEU A 17 -3.52 5.43 -6.30
CA LEU A 17 -2.43 6.24 -6.84
C LEU A 17 -1.67 5.51 -7.95
N HIS A 18 -1.42 4.21 -7.75
CA HIS A 18 -0.79 3.35 -8.75
C HIS A 18 -1.68 3.13 -9.98
N ASP A 19 -2.99 3.02 -9.78
CA ASP A 19 -3.98 2.93 -10.87
C ASP A 19 -4.06 4.21 -11.70
N ALA A 20 -3.81 5.36 -11.07
CA ALA A 20 -3.66 6.65 -11.75
C ALA A 20 -2.30 6.81 -12.46
N GLY A 21 -1.45 5.78 -12.42
CA GLY A 21 -0.13 5.80 -13.06
C GLY A 21 0.92 6.60 -12.30
N ILE A 22 0.81 6.70 -10.98
CA ILE A 22 1.74 7.44 -10.13
C ILE A 22 2.33 6.51 -9.07
N LYS A 23 3.65 6.65 -8.84
CA LYS A 23 4.37 6.01 -7.73
C LYS A 23 4.87 7.10 -6.78
N HIS A 24 4.74 6.90 -5.48
CA HIS A 24 4.97 7.97 -4.49
C HIS A 24 6.43 8.07 -4.02
N HIS A 25 7.12 6.94 -3.90
CA HIS A 25 8.46 6.73 -3.35
C HIS A 25 8.69 7.01 -1.86
N ASP A 26 7.68 7.50 -1.13
CA ASP A 26 7.84 7.87 0.29
C ASP A 26 6.55 7.68 1.10
N LEU A 27 5.96 6.48 0.98
CA LEU A 27 4.77 6.09 1.72
C LEU A 27 5.11 5.77 3.18
N VAL A 28 5.20 6.82 4.00
CA VAL A 28 5.47 6.73 5.44
C VAL A 28 4.35 7.40 6.25
N PRO A 29 4.14 7.06 7.54
CA PRO A 29 3.00 7.56 8.31
C PRO A 29 2.85 9.08 8.37
N LYS A 30 3.96 9.84 8.36
CA LYS A 30 3.94 11.31 8.34
C LYS A 30 3.39 11.93 7.05
N HIS A 31 3.33 11.16 5.96
CA HIS A 31 2.81 11.58 4.65
C HIS A 31 1.38 11.06 4.41
N VAL A 32 0.69 10.67 5.48
CA VAL A 32 -0.68 10.15 5.44
C VAL A 32 -1.53 10.92 6.43
N LEU A 33 -2.51 11.66 5.92
CA LEU A 33 -3.51 12.31 6.74
C LEU A 33 -4.74 11.40 6.87
N THR A 34 -5.40 11.46 8.03
CA THR A 34 -6.71 10.83 8.23
C THR A 34 -7.79 11.85 7.92
N GLY A 35 -8.48 11.66 6.80
CA GLY A 35 -9.65 12.43 6.39
C GLY A 35 -10.93 11.98 7.09
N ALA A 36 -12.03 12.69 6.81
CA ALA A 36 -13.35 12.37 7.35
C ALA A 36 -13.76 10.93 7.02
N GLY A 37 -14.39 10.25 7.97
CA GLY A 37 -14.81 8.85 7.80
C GLY A 37 -13.66 7.83 7.76
N GLY A 38 -12.45 8.21 8.17
CA GLY A 38 -11.29 7.31 8.25
C GLY A 38 -10.61 7.06 6.91
N THR A 39 -10.81 7.93 5.91
CA THR A 39 -10.09 7.86 4.63
C THR A 39 -8.63 8.24 4.79
N ALA A 40 -7.72 7.53 4.14
CA ALA A 40 -6.32 7.95 4.06
C ALA A 40 -6.14 8.93 2.89
N ILE A 41 -5.50 10.07 3.17
CA ILE A 41 -5.13 11.07 2.18
C ILE A 41 -3.60 11.08 2.10
N LEU A 42 -3.06 10.72 0.93
CA LEU A 42 -1.63 10.79 0.66
C LEU A 42 -1.22 12.25 0.41
N ILE A 43 -0.14 12.69 1.03
CA ILE A 43 0.44 14.04 0.86
C ILE A 43 1.93 13.94 0.55
N ASP A 44 2.54 15.06 0.19
CA ASP A 44 3.97 15.16 -0.15
C ASP A 44 4.39 14.32 -1.37
N PHE A 45 4.01 14.80 -2.55
CA PHE A 45 4.33 14.19 -3.83
C PHE A 45 5.68 14.65 -4.39
N ALA A 46 6.57 15.26 -3.59
CA ALA A 46 7.84 15.80 -4.09
C ALA A 46 8.75 14.75 -4.73
N ARG A 47 8.58 13.47 -4.36
CA ARG A 47 9.33 12.33 -4.90
C ARG A 47 8.52 11.47 -5.86
N ALA A 48 7.29 11.87 -6.17
CA ALA A 48 6.41 11.08 -7.01
C ALA A 48 6.83 11.12 -8.47
N GLU A 49 6.58 10.03 -9.19
CA GLU A 49 6.87 9.92 -10.62
C GLU A 49 5.76 9.19 -11.38
N ALA A 50 5.73 9.40 -12.70
CA ALA A 50 4.92 8.59 -13.60
C ALA A 50 5.35 7.12 -13.52
N HIS A 51 4.38 6.23 -13.46
CA HIS A 51 4.60 4.82 -13.16
C HIS A 51 3.60 3.92 -13.88
N ILE A 52 4.11 2.85 -14.50
CA ILE A 52 3.27 1.75 -14.97
C ILE A 52 3.31 0.65 -13.91
N CYS A 53 2.26 0.56 -13.09
CA CYS A 53 2.15 -0.47 -12.07
C CYS A 53 1.90 -1.83 -12.71
N ARG A 54 2.87 -2.74 -12.60
CA ARG A 54 2.78 -4.12 -13.11
C ARG A 54 2.38 -5.14 -12.05
N ARG A 55 1.76 -4.69 -10.96
CA ARG A 55 1.37 -5.59 -9.86
C ARG A 55 0.51 -6.73 -10.40
N ALA A 56 0.82 -7.97 -10.04
CA ALA A 56 0.10 -9.12 -10.57
C ALA A 56 -1.18 -9.44 -9.78
N GLN A 57 -1.30 -8.89 -8.58
CA GLN A 57 -2.36 -9.21 -7.63
C GLN A 57 -2.68 -8.00 -6.74
N PRO A 58 -3.89 -7.94 -6.16
CA PRO A 58 -4.31 -6.78 -5.38
C PRO A 58 -3.67 -6.75 -3.98
N LEU A 59 -3.48 -5.55 -3.45
CA LEU A 59 -2.99 -5.31 -2.09
C LEU A 59 -4.13 -5.47 -1.06
N VAL A 60 -4.41 -6.72 -0.66
CA VAL A 60 -5.56 -7.05 0.20
C VAL A 60 -5.12 -7.71 1.51
N ALA A 61 -5.72 -7.26 2.61
CA ALA A 61 -5.47 -7.80 3.95
C ALA A 61 -5.93 -9.26 4.11
N GLY A 62 -5.24 -10.01 4.96
CA GLY A 62 -5.57 -11.39 5.33
C GLY A 62 -5.24 -12.45 4.28
N ARG A 63 -4.64 -12.09 3.13
CA ARG A 63 -4.08 -13.07 2.19
C ARG A 63 -2.71 -13.57 2.64
N ARG A 64 -2.25 -14.70 2.10
CA ARG A 64 -0.86 -15.15 2.27
C ARG A 64 0.08 -14.12 1.67
N GLU A 65 1.19 -13.83 2.33
CA GLU A 65 2.23 -12.96 1.76
C GLU A 65 2.74 -13.56 0.44
N PRO A 66 2.62 -12.83 -0.68
CA PRO A 66 3.14 -13.30 -1.96
C PRO A 66 4.66 -13.18 -2.01
N ARG A 67 5.31 -13.91 -2.92
CA ARG A 67 6.73 -13.64 -3.17
C ARG A 67 6.88 -12.25 -3.84
N PRO A 68 7.95 -11.49 -3.57
CA PRO A 68 8.16 -10.20 -4.24
C PRO A 68 8.08 -10.27 -5.78
N ALA A 69 8.65 -11.34 -6.35
CA ALA A 69 8.61 -11.61 -7.79
C ALA A 69 7.20 -11.90 -8.33
N GLU A 70 6.32 -12.49 -7.51
CA GLU A 70 4.92 -12.75 -7.86
C GLU A 70 4.08 -11.49 -7.70
N PHE A 71 4.39 -10.61 -6.75
CA PHE A 71 3.62 -9.37 -6.55
C PHE A 71 3.94 -8.30 -7.60
N ARG A 72 5.20 -8.20 -8.08
CA ARG A 72 5.63 -7.35 -9.22
C ARG A 72 5.52 -5.82 -9.04
N CYS A 73 5.27 -5.32 -7.83
CA CYS A 73 5.40 -3.90 -7.49
C CYS A 73 6.11 -3.72 -6.14
N SER A 74 7.32 -3.17 -6.14
CA SER A 74 8.15 -3.11 -4.92
C SER A 74 7.62 -2.14 -3.86
N GLU A 75 7.03 -1.01 -4.26
CA GLU A 75 6.47 -0.02 -3.32
C GLU A 75 5.25 -0.57 -2.59
N LEU A 76 4.23 -1.01 -3.33
CA LEU A 76 3.04 -1.61 -2.73
C LEU A 76 3.36 -2.91 -1.99
N PHE A 77 4.41 -3.65 -2.40
CA PHE A 77 4.90 -4.81 -1.65
C PHE A 77 5.44 -4.43 -0.29
N ARG A 78 6.33 -3.43 -0.26
CA ARG A 78 6.90 -2.91 1.00
C ARG A 78 5.80 -2.38 1.91
N LEU A 79 4.88 -1.59 1.36
CA LEU A 79 3.72 -1.07 2.09
C LEU A 79 2.89 -2.21 2.72
N GLY A 80 2.61 -3.28 1.97
CA GLY A 80 1.86 -4.42 2.49
C GLY A 80 2.51 -5.11 3.69
N ARG A 81 3.85 -5.18 3.71
CA ARG A 81 4.63 -5.69 4.85
C ARG A 81 4.61 -4.73 6.04
N GLU A 82 4.85 -3.44 5.79
CA GLU A 82 4.85 -2.40 6.84
C GLU A 82 3.48 -2.30 7.54
N LEU A 83 2.40 -2.47 6.78
CA LEU A 83 1.03 -2.44 7.29
C LEU A 83 0.53 -3.78 7.83
N MET A 84 1.38 -4.82 7.82
CA MET A 84 1.04 -6.19 8.23
C MET A 84 -0.26 -6.70 7.57
N LEU A 85 -0.45 -6.38 6.28
CA LEU A 85 -1.67 -6.78 5.56
C LEU A 85 -1.72 -8.28 5.36
N TRP A 86 -0.58 -8.92 5.14
CA TRP A 86 -0.52 -10.34 4.82
C TRP A 86 -0.25 -11.21 6.03
N ARG A 87 -0.76 -12.44 5.97
CA ARG A 87 -0.36 -13.50 6.89
C ARG A 87 1.04 -13.96 6.50
N SER A 88 1.97 -13.81 7.44
CA SER A 88 3.26 -14.48 7.34
C SER A 88 3.00 -15.99 7.30
N VAL A 89 3.69 -16.67 6.40
CA VAL A 89 3.81 -18.13 6.50
C VAL A 89 4.82 -18.33 7.63
N ALA A 90 4.39 -18.91 8.75
CA ALA A 90 5.34 -19.37 9.76
C ALA A 90 6.30 -20.35 9.06
N SER A 91 7.60 -20.07 9.16
CA SER A 91 8.67 -20.97 8.73
C SER A 91 8.68 -22.24 9.56
#